data_AF-A0A9W8U339-F1
#
_entry.id   AF-A0A9W8U339-F1
#
_cell.length_a   1.000
_cell.length_b   1.000
_cell.length_c   1.000
_cell.angle_alpha   90.00
_cell.angle_beta   90.00
_cell.angle_gamma   90.00
#
_symmetry.space_group_name_H-M   'P 1'
#
loop_
_entity.id
_entity.type
_entity.pdbx_description
1 polymer ?
#
loop_
_entity_poly.entity_id
_entity_poly.type
_entity_poly.pdbx_seq_one_letter_code
_entity_poly.pdbx_strand_id
1 'polypeptide(L)'
;ENSEEESIDGQDEMTDSADEIEGMKPQKSRQTKKRKIRATHASAFGATLQSLLNTKVPSSAPLSLKPSIARKRNDEKLEMKAKKVLQVEKKEKEDKGRITDVIGGWGGESERALRKVAQRGVVKLFNVVQNVQTQQAVEGEEKKAARGSGKPSLPAPVIVDKSKSNKGKNKDNIIGRGKDSALDKEDFFDILRSGAVVSKS
;
A
#
# COMPACT_ATOMS: atom_id res chain seq x y z
N GLU A 1 -29.91 60.19 -13.06
CA GLU A 1 -31.11 59.88 -12.26
C GLU A 1 -32.18 59.39 -13.20
N ASN A 2 -32.34 58.08 -13.32
CA ASN A 2 -33.62 57.41 -13.56
C ASN A 2 -33.40 55.93 -13.28
N SER A 3 -33.85 55.53 -12.10
CA SER A 3 -33.95 54.16 -11.61
C SER A 3 -35.23 53.54 -12.15
N GLU A 4 -35.21 52.25 -12.49
CA GLU A 4 -36.34 51.33 -12.29
C GLU A 4 -35.89 49.88 -12.63
N GLU A 5 -35.70 49.11 -11.56
CA GLU A 5 -35.85 47.65 -11.49
C GLU A 5 -37.35 47.32 -11.70
N GLU A 6 -37.85 46.19 -12.19
CA GLU A 6 -37.70 44.82 -11.70
C GLU A 6 -38.48 43.84 -12.62
N SER A 7 -38.26 42.54 -12.38
CA SER A 7 -39.15 41.40 -12.62
C SER A 7 -38.94 40.61 -13.93
N ILE A 8 -37.97 39.68 -13.87
CA ILE A 8 -37.90 38.54 -14.78
C ILE A 8 -38.66 37.38 -14.12
N ASP A 9 -39.81 37.05 -14.69
CA ASP A 9 -40.71 35.98 -14.24
C ASP A 9 -40.03 34.62 -14.42
N GLY A 10 -39.54 34.06 -13.30
CA GLY A 10 -39.02 32.70 -13.24
C GLY A 10 -40.19 31.71 -13.20
N GLN A 11 -40.69 31.34 -14.38
CA GLN A 11 -41.58 30.18 -14.52
C GLN A 11 -40.77 28.90 -14.33
N ASP A 12 -40.68 28.49 -13.07
CA ASP A 12 -40.26 27.16 -12.66
C ASP A 12 -41.39 26.19 -13.03
N GLU A 13 -41.39 25.73 -14.28
CA GLU A 13 -42.18 24.59 -14.77
C GLU A 13 -41.75 23.34 -13.99
N MET A 14 -42.30 23.18 -12.79
CA MET A 14 -42.32 21.95 -12.02
C MET A 14 -43.17 20.93 -12.77
N THR A 15 -42.63 20.34 -13.82
CA THR A 15 -43.24 19.18 -14.46
C THR A 15 -43.25 18.05 -13.44
N ASP A 16 -44.44 17.69 -13.00
CA ASP A 16 -44.73 16.68 -11.97
C ASP A 16 -44.09 15.33 -12.35
N SER A 17 -43.00 14.96 -11.65
CA SER A 17 -42.34 13.65 -11.80
C SER A 17 -43.21 12.46 -11.37
N ALA A 18 -44.44 12.69 -10.88
CA ALA A 18 -45.36 11.62 -10.51
C ALA A 18 -45.91 10.83 -11.71
N ASP A 19 -46.21 11.50 -12.83
CA ASP A 19 -46.81 10.86 -14.02
C ASP A 19 -45.80 10.04 -14.86
N GLU A 20 -44.49 10.27 -14.71
CA GLU A 20 -43.46 9.51 -15.42
C GLU A 20 -43.20 8.11 -14.81
N ILE A 21 -43.68 7.87 -13.58
CA ILE A 21 -43.43 6.63 -12.83
C ILE A 21 -44.47 5.54 -13.15
N GLU A 22 -45.70 5.91 -13.54
CA GLU A 22 -46.81 4.97 -13.71
C GLU A 22 -46.67 4.06 -14.95
N GLY A 23 -45.86 4.46 -15.94
CA GLY A 23 -45.56 3.64 -17.14
C GLY A 23 -44.34 2.71 -17.01
N MET A 24 -43.57 2.81 -15.92
CA MET A 24 -42.25 2.20 -15.81
C MET A 24 -42.35 0.71 -15.38
N LYS A 25 -42.58 -0.19 -16.35
CA LYS A 25 -42.52 -1.65 -16.08
C LYS A 25 -41.16 -2.01 -15.47
N PRO A 26 -41.09 -2.73 -14.34
CA PRO A 26 -39.82 -3.08 -13.71
C PRO A 26 -38.99 -3.96 -14.66
N GLN A 27 -37.92 -3.39 -15.21
CA GLN A 27 -36.93 -4.14 -15.98
C GLN A 27 -36.23 -5.13 -15.04
N LYS A 28 -36.46 -6.43 -15.26
CA LYS A 28 -35.84 -7.48 -14.46
C LYS A 28 -34.31 -7.34 -14.53
N SER A 29 -33.67 -7.21 -13.37
CA SER A 29 -32.22 -7.03 -13.29
C SER A 29 -31.50 -8.26 -13.82
N ARG A 30 -30.69 -8.11 -14.87
CA ARG A 30 -29.73 -9.12 -15.35
C ARG A 30 -28.51 -9.27 -14.42
N GLN A 31 -28.64 -8.87 -13.17
CA GLN A 31 -27.57 -8.74 -12.18
C GLN A 31 -27.96 -9.43 -10.87
N THR A 32 -28.21 -10.73 -10.94
CA THR A 32 -27.99 -11.64 -9.80
C THR A 32 -26.84 -12.59 -10.15
N LYS A 33 -25.64 -12.02 -10.31
CA LYS A 33 -24.37 -12.71 -10.59
C LYS A 33 -23.62 -13.17 -9.32
N LYS A 34 -24.33 -13.49 -8.24
CA LYS A 34 -23.76 -14.20 -7.08
C LYS A 34 -24.21 -15.66 -6.97
N ARG A 35 -24.75 -16.23 -8.06
CA ARG A 35 -24.90 -17.68 -8.19
C ARG A 35 -23.67 -18.23 -8.89
N LYS A 36 -23.13 -19.36 -8.39
CA LYS A 36 -22.03 -20.15 -8.98
C LYS A 36 -22.05 -19.99 -10.50
N ILE A 37 -20.93 -19.58 -11.08
CA ILE A 37 -20.73 -19.56 -12.54
C ILE A 37 -21.33 -20.87 -13.04
N ARG A 38 -22.41 -20.80 -13.86
CA ARG A 38 -22.90 -22.01 -14.53
C ARG A 38 -21.69 -22.54 -15.28
N ALA A 39 -21.20 -23.73 -14.90
CA ALA A 39 -20.13 -24.37 -15.63
C ALA A 39 -20.57 -24.38 -17.09
N THR A 40 -19.82 -23.69 -17.95
CA THR A 40 -19.94 -23.92 -19.38
C THR A 40 -19.74 -25.41 -19.55
N HIS A 41 -20.78 -26.12 -19.97
CA HIS A 41 -20.71 -27.56 -20.16
C HIS A 41 -19.57 -27.87 -21.12
N ALA A 42 -18.90 -29.02 -20.97
CA ALA A 42 -17.70 -29.36 -21.73
C ALA A 42 -17.87 -29.17 -23.26
N SER A 43 -19.08 -29.42 -23.77
CA SER A 43 -19.41 -29.17 -25.18
C SER A 43 -19.47 -27.67 -25.56
N ALA A 44 -19.96 -26.76 -24.71
CA ALA A 44 -19.87 -25.32 -24.98
C ALA A 44 -18.41 -24.84 -24.96
N PHE A 45 -17.61 -25.33 -24.02
CA PHE A 45 -16.18 -25.01 -23.97
C PHE A 45 -15.44 -25.53 -25.21
N GLY A 46 -15.70 -26.78 -25.60
CA GLY A 46 -15.15 -27.39 -26.82
C GLY A 46 -15.54 -26.62 -28.09
N ALA A 47 -16.81 -26.25 -28.22
CA ALA A 47 -17.28 -25.43 -29.34
C ALA A 47 -16.59 -24.06 -29.41
N THR A 48 -16.36 -23.41 -28.26
CA THR A 48 -15.62 -22.15 -28.22
C THR A 48 -14.14 -22.33 -28.58
N LEU A 49 -13.48 -23.39 -28.12
CA LEU A 49 -12.09 -23.69 -28.48
C LEU A 49 -11.94 -23.99 -29.96
N GLN A 50 -12.86 -24.78 -30.52
CA GLN A 50 -12.84 -25.12 -31.94
C GLN A 50 -13.14 -23.89 -32.80
N SER A 51 -14.04 -23.01 -32.36
CA SER A 51 -14.25 -21.70 -33.00
C SER A 51 -12.98 -20.85 -33.00
N LEU A 52 -12.30 -20.73 -31.84
CA LEU A 52 -11.03 -19.99 -31.70
C LEU A 52 -9.92 -20.57 -32.59
N LEU A 53 -9.76 -21.89 -32.62
CA LEU A 53 -8.76 -22.58 -33.45
C LEU A 53 -9.03 -22.41 -34.95
N ASN A 54 -10.30 -22.33 -35.36
CA ASN A 54 -10.70 -22.14 -36.75
C ASN A 54 -10.70 -20.67 -37.19
N THR A 55 -10.53 -19.71 -36.26
CA THR A 55 -10.42 -18.30 -36.64
C THR A 55 -9.08 -18.04 -37.31
N LYS A 56 -9.11 -17.61 -38.59
CA LYS A 56 -7.92 -17.19 -39.33
C LYS A 56 -7.51 -15.79 -38.87
N VAL A 57 -6.63 -15.73 -37.86
CA VAL A 57 -6.14 -14.46 -37.31
C VAL A 57 -4.96 -13.95 -38.16
N PRO A 58 -4.94 -12.69 -38.62
CA PRO A 58 -3.74 -12.10 -39.20
C PRO A 58 -2.68 -11.94 -38.10
N SER A 59 -1.52 -12.59 -38.25
CA SER A 59 -0.42 -12.57 -37.27
C SER A 59 0.19 -11.19 -36.99
N SER A 60 -0.20 -10.16 -37.75
CA SER A 60 0.37 -8.81 -37.69
C SER A 60 -0.41 -7.82 -36.83
N ALA A 61 -1.61 -8.15 -36.33
CA ALA A 61 -2.46 -7.23 -35.58
C ALA A 61 -2.55 -7.58 -34.08
N PRO A 62 -2.51 -6.60 -33.17
CA PRO A 62 -2.53 -6.87 -31.73
C PRO A 62 -3.88 -7.43 -31.28
N LEU A 63 -3.80 -8.53 -30.53
CA LEU A 63 -4.89 -9.39 -30.04
C LEU A 63 -5.77 -8.73 -28.95
N SER A 64 -6.18 -7.47 -29.11
CA SER A 64 -7.07 -6.81 -28.16
C SER A 64 -8.52 -7.24 -28.46
N LEU A 65 -9.08 -8.12 -27.64
CA LEU A 65 -10.45 -8.63 -27.82
C LEU A 65 -11.52 -7.51 -27.80
N LYS A 66 -11.21 -6.33 -27.24
CA LYS A 66 -12.10 -5.14 -27.20
C LYS A 66 -11.31 -3.83 -27.19
N PRO A 67 -10.94 -3.26 -28.35
CA PRO A 67 -10.23 -1.98 -28.43
C PRO A 67 -11.05 -0.80 -27.88
N SER A 68 -12.38 -0.93 -27.75
CA SER A 68 -13.24 0.06 -27.11
C SER A 68 -12.97 0.21 -25.61
N ILE A 69 -12.61 -0.87 -24.91
CA ILE A 69 -12.31 -0.80 -23.47
C ILE A 69 -10.95 -0.11 -23.25
N ALA A 70 -9.97 -0.35 -24.12
CA ALA A 70 -8.68 0.34 -24.06
C ALA A 70 -8.84 1.85 -24.30
N ARG A 71 -9.65 2.24 -25.28
CA ARG A 71 -9.98 3.66 -25.53
C ARG A 71 -10.68 4.28 -24.32
N LYS A 72 -11.74 3.67 -23.80
CA LYS A 72 -12.43 4.14 -22.59
C LYS A 72 -11.49 4.37 -21.41
N ARG A 73 -10.55 3.46 -21.14
CA ARG A 73 -9.56 3.65 -20.06
C ARG A 73 -8.60 4.80 -20.31
N ASN A 74 -8.24 5.06 -21.56
CA ASN A 74 -7.42 6.22 -21.90
C ASN A 74 -8.23 7.51 -21.78
N ASP A 75 -9.49 7.50 -22.22
CA ASP A 75 -10.41 8.62 -22.11
C ASP A 75 -10.67 8.96 -20.62
N GLU A 76 -10.97 7.96 -19.78
CA GLU A 76 -11.12 8.11 -18.33
C GLU A 76 -9.86 8.73 -17.68
N LYS A 77 -8.65 8.33 -18.11
CA LYS A 77 -7.40 8.93 -17.62
C LYS A 77 -7.25 10.38 -18.07
N LEU A 78 -7.62 10.70 -19.30
CA LEU A 78 -7.57 12.07 -19.83
C LEU A 78 -8.61 12.96 -19.12
N GLU A 79 -9.81 12.45 -18.88
CA GLU A 79 -10.85 13.14 -18.11
C GLU A 79 -10.42 13.43 -16.67
N MET A 80 -9.80 12.47 -15.98
CA MET A 80 -9.29 12.68 -14.62
C MET A 80 -8.19 13.74 -14.58
N LYS A 81 -7.31 13.78 -15.59
CA LYS A 81 -6.30 14.83 -15.73
C LYS A 81 -6.95 16.19 -16.00
N ALA A 82 -7.91 16.26 -16.92
CA ALA A 82 -8.62 17.49 -17.24
C ALA A 82 -9.35 18.05 -16.01
N LYS A 83 -10.05 17.21 -15.25
CA LYS A 83 -10.69 17.61 -13.99
C LYS A 83 -9.70 18.17 -12.98
N LYS A 84 -8.52 17.55 -12.84
CA LYS A 84 -7.47 18.04 -11.95
C LYS A 84 -6.95 19.41 -12.38
N VAL A 85 -6.74 19.62 -13.68
CA VAL A 85 -6.32 20.92 -14.22
C VAL A 85 -7.37 21.98 -13.93
N LEU A 86 -8.65 21.73 -14.20
CA LEU A 86 -9.73 22.67 -13.91
C LEU A 86 -9.83 23.00 -12.42
N GLN A 87 -9.61 22.03 -11.53
CA GLN A 87 -9.59 22.26 -10.08
C GLN A 87 -8.41 23.15 -9.66
N VAL A 88 -7.22 22.92 -10.25
CA VAL A 88 -6.04 23.74 -9.99
C VAL A 88 -6.26 25.15 -10.50
N GLU A 89 -6.74 25.33 -11.72
CA GLU A 89 -7.05 26.66 -12.28
C GLU A 89 -8.10 27.40 -11.46
N LYS A 90 -9.15 26.70 -10.99
CA LYS A 90 -10.15 27.29 -10.10
C LYS A 90 -9.52 27.77 -8.80
N LYS A 91 -8.68 26.93 -8.19
CA LYS A 91 -7.97 27.28 -6.96
C LYS A 91 -6.99 28.44 -7.18
N GLU A 92 -6.25 28.45 -8.29
CA GLU A 92 -5.34 29.55 -8.64
C GLU A 92 -6.09 30.87 -8.83
N LYS A 93 -7.30 30.84 -9.42
CA LYS A 93 -8.17 32.02 -9.51
C LYS A 93 -8.63 32.51 -8.14
N GLU A 94 -9.00 31.59 -7.24
CA GLU A 94 -9.37 31.91 -5.85
C GLU A 94 -8.16 32.45 -5.05
N ASP A 95 -6.96 31.92 -5.30
CA ASP A 95 -5.72 32.33 -4.64
C ASP A 95 -5.15 33.65 -5.20
N LYS A 96 -5.56 34.11 -6.40
CA LYS A 96 -5.06 35.32 -7.10
C LYS A 96 -5.26 36.64 -6.33
N GLY A 97 -6.02 36.66 -5.26
CA GLY A 97 -6.14 37.79 -4.33
C GLY A 97 -5.93 37.42 -2.86
N ARG A 98 -5.57 36.16 -2.57
CA ARG A 98 -5.43 35.67 -1.21
C ARG A 98 -4.05 36.02 -0.69
N ILE A 99 -3.98 37.03 0.17
CA ILE A 99 -2.78 37.35 0.95
C ILE A 99 -2.66 36.25 2.01
N THR A 100 -1.79 35.25 1.77
CA THR A 100 -1.53 34.16 2.73
C THR A 100 -0.67 34.62 3.90
N ASP A 101 0.14 35.66 3.68
CA ASP A 101 1.07 36.21 4.67
C ASP A 101 0.59 37.59 5.13
N VAL A 102 -0.49 37.61 5.92
CA VAL A 102 -0.98 38.87 6.53
C VAL A 102 -0.06 39.33 7.67
N ILE A 103 0.69 38.43 8.31
CA ILE A 103 1.85 38.71 9.18
C ILE A 103 2.82 37.53 9.00
N GLY A 104 3.88 37.72 8.21
CA GLY A 104 4.93 36.71 8.05
C GLY A 104 5.59 36.39 9.40
N GLY A 105 5.33 35.19 9.94
CA GLY A 105 6.06 34.64 11.08
C GLY A 105 5.33 34.51 12.42
N TRP A 106 4.03 34.80 12.52
CA TRP A 106 3.25 34.60 13.76
C TRP A 106 2.35 33.36 13.78
N GLY A 107 2.14 32.72 12.63
CA GLY A 107 1.58 31.38 12.61
C GLY A 107 2.64 30.43 13.12
N GLY A 108 2.38 29.72 14.23
CA GLY A 108 3.25 28.65 14.76
C GLY A 108 3.42 27.46 13.79
N GLU A 109 3.34 27.68 12.48
CA GLU A 109 3.55 26.73 11.41
C GLU A 109 5.01 26.32 11.31
N SER A 110 5.96 27.23 11.54
CA SER A 110 7.39 26.89 11.67
C SER A 110 7.63 25.96 12.86
N GLU A 111 7.04 26.27 14.01
CA GLU A 111 7.11 25.44 15.21
C GLU A 111 6.40 24.10 15.01
N ARG A 112 5.17 24.11 14.47
CA ARG A 112 4.41 22.89 14.14
C ARG A 112 5.14 22.03 13.11
N ALA A 113 5.83 22.64 12.14
CA ALA A 113 6.66 21.93 11.18
C ALA A 113 7.85 21.25 11.88
N LEU A 114 8.57 21.96 12.75
CA LEU A 114 9.67 21.39 13.55
C LEU A 114 9.17 20.30 14.50
N ARG A 115 8.03 20.49 15.17
CA ARG A 115 7.36 19.46 15.99
C ARG A 115 7.03 18.23 15.16
N LYS A 116 6.51 18.39 13.93
CA LYS A 116 6.22 17.26 13.03
C LYS A 116 7.48 16.55 12.53
N VAL A 117 8.56 17.28 12.25
CA VAL A 117 9.85 16.68 11.89
C VAL A 117 10.40 15.86 13.06
N ALA A 118 10.36 16.40 14.27
CA ALA A 118 10.75 15.68 15.49
C ALA A 118 9.86 14.45 15.74
N GLN A 119 8.53 14.59 15.63
CA GLN A 119 7.58 13.48 15.75
C GLN A 119 7.83 12.39 14.71
N ARG A 120 8.07 12.75 13.44
CA ARG A 120 8.44 11.80 12.39
C ARG A 120 9.73 11.05 12.71
N GLY A 121 10.72 11.74 13.28
CA GLY A 121 11.95 11.12 13.80
C GLY A 121 11.66 10.10 14.90
N VAL A 122 10.89 10.49 15.92
CA VAL A 122 10.49 9.62 17.04
C VAL A 122 9.71 8.40 16.54
N VAL A 123 8.76 8.57 15.62
CA VAL A 123 7.97 7.47 15.05
C VAL A 123 8.84 6.52 14.22
N LYS A 124 9.79 7.04 13.43
CA LYS A 124 10.72 6.20 12.66
C LYS A 124 11.57 5.34 13.59
N LEU A 125 12.11 5.92 14.65
CA LEU A 125 12.91 5.20 15.66
C LEU A 125 12.06 4.17 16.40
N PHE A 126 10.84 4.54 16.84
CA PHE A 126 9.92 3.63 17.52
C PHE A 126 9.57 2.41 16.67
N ASN A 127 9.25 2.61 15.39
CA ASN A 127 8.93 1.50 14.48
C ASN A 127 10.13 0.58 14.27
N VAL A 128 11.34 1.13 14.16
CA VAL A 128 12.56 0.32 14.01
C VAL A 128 12.84 -0.48 15.27
N VAL A 129 12.75 0.14 16.46
CA VAL A 129 12.92 -0.56 17.74
C VAL A 129 11.87 -1.64 17.92
N GLN A 130 10.61 -1.36 17.60
CA GLN A 130 9.52 -2.34 17.66
C GLN A 130 9.79 -3.53 16.75
N ASN A 131 10.26 -3.29 15.52
CA ASN A 131 10.60 -4.34 14.56
C ASN A 131 11.80 -5.17 15.01
N VAL A 132 12.82 -4.54 15.59
CA VAL A 132 14.00 -5.27 16.11
C VAL A 132 13.61 -6.13 17.30
N GLN A 133 12.78 -5.63 18.21
CA GLN A 133 12.28 -6.42 19.34
C GLN A 133 11.42 -7.59 18.88
N THR A 134 10.54 -7.40 17.88
CA THR A 134 9.73 -8.51 17.34
C THR A 134 10.60 -9.51 16.58
N GLN A 135 11.57 -9.07 15.79
CA GLN A 135 12.52 -9.95 15.09
C GLN A 135 13.37 -10.74 16.09
N GLN A 136 13.91 -10.11 17.14
CA GLN A 136 14.65 -10.82 18.18
C GLN A 136 13.79 -11.85 18.92
N ALA A 137 12.50 -11.55 19.17
CA ALA A 137 11.57 -12.51 19.75
C ALA A 137 11.32 -13.70 18.80
N VAL A 138 11.08 -13.44 17.52
CA VAL A 138 10.88 -14.48 16.49
C VAL A 138 12.13 -15.33 16.32
N GLU A 139 13.32 -14.73 16.15
CA GLU A 139 14.58 -15.48 16.07
C GLU A 139 14.87 -16.26 17.36
N GLY A 140 14.50 -15.71 18.52
CA GLY A 140 14.62 -16.42 19.80
C GLY A 140 13.70 -17.63 19.85
N GLU A 141 12.48 -17.53 19.32
CA GLU A 141 11.55 -18.66 19.18
C GLU A 141 12.01 -19.65 18.11
N GLU A 142 12.53 -19.20 16.96
CA GLU A 142 13.10 -20.04 15.92
C GLU A 142 14.34 -20.78 16.43
N LYS A 143 15.24 -20.12 17.18
CA LYS A 143 16.38 -20.79 17.83
C LYS A 143 15.93 -21.79 18.90
N LYS A 144 14.80 -21.55 19.57
CA LYS A 144 14.18 -22.52 20.52
C LYS A 144 13.47 -23.66 19.79
N ALA A 145 12.83 -23.40 18.65
CA ALA A 145 12.14 -24.39 17.83
C ALA A 145 13.13 -25.26 17.05
N ALA A 146 14.20 -24.66 16.51
CA ALA A 146 15.33 -25.33 15.87
C ALA A 146 16.13 -26.20 16.85
N ARG A 147 16.08 -25.88 18.15
CA ARG A 147 16.61 -26.77 19.21
C ARG A 147 15.82 -28.08 19.35
N GLY A 148 14.62 -28.19 18.79
CA GLY A 148 13.80 -29.40 18.79
C GLY A 148 13.41 -29.86 20.20
N SER A 149 12.39 -30.72 20.32
CA SER A 149 12.02 -31.34 21.61
C SER A 149 13.01 -32.43 22.07
N GLY A 150 14.30 -32.27 21.76
CA GLY A 150 15.38 -33.13 22.20
C GLY A 150 15.86 -32.67 23.57
N LYS A 151 15.66 -33.52 24.58
CA LYS A 151 16.18 -33.41 25.95
C LYS A 151 17.53 -32.66 25.98
N PRO A 152 17.75 -31.71 26.91
CA PRO A 152 19.03 -31.02 27.05
C PRO A 152 20.09 -32.05 27.44
N SER A 153 20.73 -32.67 26.45
CA SER A 153 21.91 -33.47 26.70
C SER A 153 23.03 -32.47 26.92
N LEU A 154 23.37 -32.28 28.19
CA LEU A 154 24.67 -31.75 28.54
C LEU A 154 25.72 -32.47 27.67
N PRO A 155 26.70 -31.76 27.09
CA PRO A 155 27.80 -32.43 26.42
C PRO A 155 28.40 -33.39 27.46
N ALA A 156 28.48 -34.69 27.11
CA ALA A 156 28.99 -35.70 28.01
C ALA A 156 30.33 -35.21 28.59
N PRO A 157 30.52 -35.19 29.91
CA PRO A 157 31.78 -34.76 30.48
C PRO A 157 32.85 -35.69 29.93
N VAL A 158 33.78 -35.13 29.16
CA VAL A 158 34.92 -35.86 28.65
C VAL A 158 35.74 -36.22 29.89
N ILE A 159 35.63 -37.47 30.33
CA ILE A 159 36.55 -38.05 31.30
C ILE A 159 37.86 -38.20 30.55
N VAL A 160 38.64 -37.12 30.53
CA VAL A 160 40.04 -37.14 30.12
C VAL A 160 40.79 -37.94 31.17
N ASP A 161 41.16 -39.16 30.81
CA ASP A 161 42.12 -39.95 31.57
C ASP A 161 43.40 -39.13 31.74
N LYS A 162 43.72 -38.84 33.01
CA LYS A 162 44.97 -38.20 33.40
C LYS A 162 46.15 -39.06 32.97
N SER A 163 46.76 -38.75 31.84
CA SER A 163 48.22 -38.89 31.74
C SER A 163 48.81 -37.93 30.71
N LYS A 164 49.70 -37.07 31.21
CA LYS A 164 50.78 -36.36 30.52
C LYS A 164 50.46 -35.04 29.77
N SER A 165 51.00 -33.98 30.38
CA SER A 165 51.86 -32.93 29.77
C SER A 165 51.35 -31.47 29.75
N ASN A 166 52.04 -30.67 30.57
CA ASN A 166 52.58 -29.33 30.34
C ASN A 166 51.71 -28.14 29.87
N LYS A 167 51.39 -27.29 30.84
CA LYS A 167 51.74 -25.85 30.92
C LYS A 167 51.87 -25.08 29.59
N GLY A 168 50.80 -24.37 29.23
CA GLY A 168 50.81 -23.17 28.40
C GLY A 168 49.68 -22.26 28.85
N LYS A 169 49.97 -21.21 29.64
CA LYS A 169 48.97 -20.22 30.05
C LYS A 169 48.75 -19.25 28.89
N ASN A 170 47.72 -19.49 28.09
CA ASN A 170 46.96 -18.45 27.40
C ASN A 170 45.50 -18.89 27.44
N LYS A 171 44.85 -18.59 28.57
CA LYS A 171 43.40 -18.69 28.71
C LYS A 171 42.85 -17.32 28.33
N ASP A 172 42.66 -17.10 27.04
CA ASP A 172 41.77 -16.05 26.60
C ASP A 172 40.36 -16.45 27.08
N ASN A 173 39.78 -15.60 27.94
CA ASN A 173 38.40 -15.74 28.42
C ASN A 173 37.43 -15.56 27.24
N ILE A 174 37.29 -16.61 26.43
CA ILE A 174 36.33 -16.70 25.32
C ILE A 174 34.88 -16.66 25.84
N ILE A 175 34.66 -16.99 27.12
CA ILE A 175 33.36 -16.91 27.80
C ILE A 175 32.98 -15.48 28.25
N GLY A 176 33.90 -14.51 28.18
CA GLY A 176 33.69 -13.13 28.67
C GLY A 176 33.55 -12.06 27.59
N ARG A 177 33.81 -12.36 26.32
CA ARG A 177 33.53 -11.43 25.21
C ARG A 177 32.14 -11.76 24.67
N GLY A 178 31.12 -11.10 25.21
CA GLY A 178 29.79 -11.08 24.61
C GLY A 178 29.90 -10.58 23.16
N LYS A 179 29.96 -11.52 22.21
CA LYS A 179 30.04 -11.27 20.78
C LYS A 179 28.65 -11.06 20.16
N ASP A 180 27.63 -10.86 20.98
CA ASP A 180 26.22 -10.88 20.55
C ASP A 180 25.48 -9.58 20.87
N SER A 181 26.15 -8.43 20.77
CA SER A 181 25.41 -7.15 20.87
C SER A 181 26.00 -5.98 20.09
N ALA A 182 27.26 -6.04 19.67
CA ALA A 182 27.83 -4.97 18.85
C ALA A 182 27.34 -5.06 17.40
N LEU A 183 27.28 -6.28 16.83
CA LEU A 183 26.81 -6.50 15.45
C LEU A 183 25.33 -6.13 15.29
N ASP A 184 24.46 -6.61 16.20
CA ASP A 184 23.04 -6.25 16.20
C ASP A 184 22.77 -4.74 16.39
N LYS A 185 23.65 -4.02 17.11
CA LYS A 185 23.55 -2.57 17.28
C LYS A 185 23.96 -1.81 16.02
N GLU A 186 25.03 -2.24 15.36
CA GLU A 186 25.46 -1.63 14.10
C GLU A 186 24.44 -1.91 12.99
N ASP A 187 23.90 -3.12 12.91
CA ASP A 187 22.82 -3.50 12.00
C ASP A 187 21.57 -2.64 12.23
N PHE A 188 21.23 -2.38 13.50
CA PHE A 188 20.18 -1.44 13.88
C PHE A 188 20.44 -0.02 13.34
N PHE A 189 21.66 0.52 13.50
CA PHE A 189 22.01 1.85 12.98
C PHE A 189 22.10 1.89 11.46
N ASP A 190 22.44 0.78 10.81
CA ASP A 190 22.47 0.65 9.35
C ASP A 190 21.05 0.61 8.78
N ILE A 191 20.10 -0.07 9.42
CA ILE A 191 18.67 -0.02 9.07
C ILE A 191 18.10 1.40 9.23
N LEU A 192 18.56 2.15 10.25
CA LEU A 192 18.16 3.55 10.45
C LEU A 192 18.69 4.48 9.36
N ARG A 193 19.98 4.33 9.00
CA ARG A 193 20.69 5.16 8.01
C ARG A 193 20.29 4.86 6.57
N SER A 194 20.15 3.58 6.22
CA SER A 194 19.64 3.14 4.90
C SER A 194 18.17 3.48 4.68
N GLY A 195 17.47 3.91 5.73
CA GLY A 195 16.12 4.42 5.64
C GLY A 195 15.14 3.31 5.31
N ALA A 196 14.97 2.36 6.24
CA ALA A 196 13.92 1.35 6.30
C ALA A 196 12.98 1.40 5.09
N VAL A 197 13.39 0.72 4.01
CA VAL A 197 12.56 0.53 2.83
C VAL A 197 11.45 -0.41 3.30
N VAL A 198 10.37 0.17 3.81
CA VAL A 198 9.15 -0.56 4.12
C VAL A 198 8.56 -0.91 2.76
N SER A 199 9.02 -2.02 2.18
CA SER A 199 8.36 -2.64 1.04
C SER A 199 6.98 -3.03 1.53
N LYS A 200 6.00 -2.18 1.20
CA LYS A 200 4.59 -2.43 1.45
C LYS A 200 4.17 -3.53 0.46
N SER A 201 4.34 -4.77 0.89
CA SER A 201 3.74 -5.95 0.26
C SER A 201 2.24 -5.94 0.46
#